data_AF-A0A435J9Y2-F1
#
_entry.id   AF-A0A435J9Y2-F1
#
_cell.length_a   1.000
_cell.length_b   1.000
_cell.length_c   1.000
_cell.angle_alpha   90.00
_cell.angle_beta   90.00
_cell.angle_gamma   90.00
#
_symmetry.space_group_name_H-M   'P 1'
#
loop_
_entity.id
_entity.type
_entity.pdbx_description
1 polymer ?
#
loop_
_entity_poly.entity_id
_entity_poly.type
_entity_poly.pdbx_seq_one_letter_code
_entity_poly.pdbx_strand_id
1 'polypeptide(L)' 'AERTLRGADIIVRGLGGYGLTDCLRATVGPQEMMDRALRILIDMPSA' A
#
# COMPACT_ATOMS: atom_id res chain seq x y z
N ALA A 1 -4.42 3.77 3.94
CA ALA A 1 -3.65 2.75 3.20
C ALA A 1 -2.20 2.60 3.66
N GLU A 2 -1.33 3.63 3.57
CA GLU A 2 0.11 3.48 3.89
C GLU A 2 0.36 2.93 5.30
N ARG A 3 -0.26 3.53 6.32
CA ARG A 3 -0.10 3.12 7.72
C ARG A 3 -0.49 1.65 7.95
N THR A 4 -1.57 1.19 7.31
CA THR A 4 -2.06 -0.19 7.42
C THR A 4 -1.08 -1.17 6.79
N LEU A 5 -0.59 -0.87 5.58
CA LEU A 5 0.41 -1.70 4.90
C LEU A 5 1.74 -1.74 5.69
N ARG A 6 2.18 -0.59 6.19
CA ARG A 6 3.39 -0.49 7.03
C ARG A 6 3.27 -1.31 8.32
N GLY A 7 2.09 -1.34 8.94
CA GLY A 7 1.82 -2.18 10.11
C GLY A 7 1.86 -3.68 9.84
N ALA A 8 1.82 -4.10 8.58
CA ALA A 8 1.95 -5.49 8.13
C ALA A 8 3.32 -5.79 7.49
N ASP A 9 4.33 -4.95 7.76
CA ASP A 9 5.68 -5.02 7.21
C ASP A 9 5.77 -4.85 5.68
N ILE A 10 4.77 -4.19 5.07
CA ILE A 10 4.75 -3.87 3.63
C ILE A 10 5.00 -2.37 3.45
N ILE A 11 6.16 -2.03 2.89
CA ILE A 11 6.56 -0.64 2.67
C ILE A 11 6.19 -0.21 1.25
N VAL A 12 5.46 0.91 1.15
CA VAL A 12 5.14 1.58 -0.10
C VAL A 12 5.63 3.03 -0.07
N ARG A 13 5.83 3.65 -1.23
CA ARG A 13 6.27 5.05 -1.34
C ARG A 13 5.07 5.97 -1.46
N GLY A 14 4.91 6.93 -0.56
CA GLY A 14 3.98 8.04 -0.74
C GLY A 14 4.44 8.97 -1.88
N LEU A 15 3.48 9.54 -2.62
CA LEU A 15 3.72 10.43 -3.75
C LEU A 15 3.39 11.91 -3.47
N GLY A 16 3.24 12.29 -2.19
CA GLY A 16 2.95 13.68 -1.80
C GLY A 16 3.98 14.70 -2.31
N GLY A 17 5.26 14.32 -2.40
CA GLY A 17 6.32 15.17 -2.98
C GLY A 17 6.17 15.43 -4.50
N TYR A 18 5.27 14.71 -5.17
CA TYR A 18 4.95 14.86 -6.59
C TYR A 18 3.57 15.51 -6.82
N GLY A 19 2.94 16.05 -5.76
CA GLY A 19 1.60 16.64 -5.84
C GLY A 19 0.45 15.61 -5.83
N LEU A 20 0.76 14.33 -5.62
CA LEU A 20 -0.23 13.25 -5.51
C LEU A 20 -0.38 12.82 -4.05
N THR A 21 -1.00 13.68 -3.25
CA THR A 21 -1.12 13.53 -1.78
C THR A 21 -1.82 12.25 -1.35
N ASP A 22 -2.76 11.76 -2.16
CA ASP A 22 -3.59 10.59 -1.85
C ASP A 22 -3.15 9.33 -2.61
N CYS A 23 -2.00 9.38 -3.29
CA CYS A 23 -1.49 8.26 -4.05
C CYS A 23 -0.27 7.60 -3.38
N LEU A 24 -0.23 6.28 -3.51
CA LEU A 24 0.89 5.44 -3.11
C LEU A 24 1.44 4.72 -4.35
N ARG A 25 2.76 4.56 -4.39
CA ARG A 25 3.45 3.75 -5.39
C ARG A 25 3.87 2.43 -4.76
N ALA A 26 3.29 1.34 -5.25
CA ALA A 26 3.71 -0.03 -4.95
C ALA A 26 4.74 -0.50 -5.99
N THR A 27 5.77 -1.21 -5.53
CA THR A 27 6.66 -1.99 -6.40
C THR A 27 6.11 -3.40 -6.49
N VAL A 28 6.01 -3.95 -7.70
CA VAL A 28 5.57 -5.34 -7.89
C VAL A 28 6.70 -6.27 -7.45
N GLY A 29 6.43 -7.04 -6.40
CA GLY A 29 7.34 -8.03 -5.84
C GLY A 29 6.87 -9.46 -6.05
N PRO A 30 7.38 -10.42 -5.25
CA PRO A 30 6.93 -11.81 -5.27
C PRO A 30 5.41 -11.92 -5.04
N GLN A 31 4.80 -12.93 -5.68
CA GLN A 31 3.35 -13.12 -5.65
C GLN A 31 2.78 -13.19 -4.23
N GLU A 32 3.43 -13.94 -3.33
CA GLU A 32 3.01 -14.06 -1.92
C GLU A 32 2.91 -12.71 -1.19
N MET A 33 3.80 -11.76 -1.53
CA MET A 33 3.78 -10.42 -0.95
C MET A 33 2.66 -9.58 -1.58
N MET A 34 2.44 -9.72 -2.88
CA MET A 34 1.36 -9.03 -3.59
C MET A 34 -0.02 -9.52 -3.13
N ASP A 35 -0.19 -10.81 -2.89
CA ASP A 35 -1.42 -11.41 -2.37
C ASP A 35 -1.73 -10.90 -0.96
N ARG A 36 -0.71 -10.80 -0.10
CA ARG A 36 -0.84 -10.20 1.24
C ARG A 36 -1.24 -8.73 1.17
N ALA A 37 -0.58 -7.96 0.31
CA ALA A 37 -0.91 -6.54 0.11
C ALA A 37 -2.36 -6.38 -0.39
N LEU A 38 -2.77 -7.16 -1.39
CA LEU A 38 -4.12 -7.14 -1.95
C LEU A 38 -5.18 -7.42 -0.89
N ARG A 39 -4.98 -8.45 -0.06
CA ARG A 39 -5.92 -8.79 1.00
C ARG A 39 -6.09 -7.66 2.02
N ILE A 40 -5.00 -7.04 2.44
CA ILE A 40 -5.05 -5.87 3.35
C ILE A 40 -5.78 -4.70 2.69
N LEU A 41 -5.55 -4.46 1.40
CA LEU A 41 -6.20 -3.37 0.66
C LEU A 41 -7.71 -3.58 0.50
N ILE A 42 -8.16 -4.82 0.29
CA ILE A 42 -9.58 -5.18 0.20
C ILE A 42 -10.28 -5.06 1.56
N ASP A 43 -9.62 -5.50 2.63
CA ASP A 43 -10.20 -5.48 3.99
C ASP A 43 -10.21 -4.08 4.63
N MET A 44 -9.61 -3.08 3.97
CA MET A 44 -9.67 -1.69 4.44
C MET A 44 -11.04 -1.07 4.14
N PRO A 45 -11.71 -0.47 5.15
CA PRO A 45 -12.93 0.29 4.90
C PRO A 45 -12.62 1.48 3.98
N SER A 46 -13.44 1.66 2.95
CA SER A 46 -13.40 2.85 2.10
C SER A 46 -13.80 4.06 2.98
N ALA A 47 -12.90 5.03 3.09
CA ALA A 47 -13.18 6.32 3.72
C ALA A 47 -13.83 7.27 2.70
#